data_AF-A0A8H7U637-F1
#
_entry.id   AF-A0A8H7U637-F1
#
_cell.length_a   1.000
_cell.length_b   1.000
_cell.length_c   1.000
_cell.angle_alpha   90.00
_cell.angle_beta   90.00
_cell.angle_gamma   90.00
#
_symmetry.space_group_name_H-M   'P 1'
#
loop_
_entity.id
_entity.type
_entity.pdbx_description
1 polymer ?
#
loop_
_entity_poly.entity_id
_entity_poly.type
_entity_poly.pdbx_seq_one_letter_code
_entity_poly.pdbx_strand_id
1 'polypeptide(L)' 'MRENAYKHFRFTSRTAWQSIAGLILFPGAIYWLSSNQDTKWSWSGKLKNESLARISPPAESSD' A
#
# COMPACT_ATOMS: atom_id res chain seq x y z
N MET A 1 11.55 -10.88 31.59
CA MET A 1 10.66 -11.98 31.12
C MET A 1 10.61 -12.13 29.60
N ARG A 2 10.69 -11.04 28.80
CA ARG A 2 10.73 -11.14 27.33
C ARG A 2 12.08 -11.65 26.80
N GLU A 3 13.17 -11.43 27.55
CA GLU A 3 14.53 -11.74 27.07
C GLU A 3 14.74 -13.23 26.72
N ASN A 4 14.02 -14.15 27.37
CA ASN A 4 14.13 -15.59 27.12
C ASN A 4 13.01 -16.16 26.22
N ALA A 5 12.06 -15.33 25.76
CA ALA A 5 10.89 -15.81 25.02
C ALA A 5 11.24 -16.56 23.72
N TYR A 6 12.32 -16.15 23.05
CA TYR A 6 12.79 -16.79 21.81
C TYR A 6 13.22 -18.25 22.04
N LYS A 7 13.69 -18.61 23.24
CA LYS A 7 14.18 -19.97 23.55
C LYS A 7 13.06 -21.02 23.51
N HIS A 8 11.82 -20.59 23.72
CA HIS A 8 10.64 -21.47 23.69
C HIS A 8 9.78 -21.25 22.44
N PHE A 9 10.21 -20.38 21.54
CA PHE A 9 9.46 -20.09 20.32
C PHE A 9 9.48 -21.30 19.38
N ARG A 10 8.32 -21.61 18.81
CA ARG A 10 8.15 -22.65 17.80
C ARG A 10 7.23 -22.15 16.70
N PHE A 11 7.59 -22.39 15.44
CA PHE A 11 6.68 -22.14 14.33
C PHE A 11 5.57 -23.20 14.31
N THR A 12 4.44 -22.83 14.89
CA THR A 12 3.15 -23.47 14.64
C THR A 12 2.50 -22.85 13.41
N SER A 13 1.52 -23.54 12.81
CA SER A 13 0.79 -22.99 11.66
C SER A 13 0.20 -21.60 11.94
N ARG A 14 -0.28 -21.36 13.17
CA ARG A 14 -0.81 -20.06 13.60
C ARG A 14 0.27 -18.98 13.63
N THR A 15 1.39 -19.24 14.31
CA THR A 15 2.49 -18.26 14.42
C THR A 15 3.16 -18.00 13.08
N ALA A 16 3.28 -19.03 12.23
CA ALA A 16 3.79 -18.89 10.86
C ALA A 16 2.89 -17.96 10.04
N TRP A 17 1.57 -18.15 10.11
CA TRP A 17 0.62 -17.29 9.42
C TRP A 17 0.64 -15.85 9.94
N GLN A 18 0.78 -15.67 11.26
CA GLN A 18 0.94 -14.34 11.85
C GLN A 18 2.22 -13.64 11.36
N SER A 19 3.34 -14.36 11.29
CA SER A 19 4.59 -13.81 10.75
C SER A 19 4.46 -13.44 9.28
N ILE A 20 3.87 -14.31 8.45
CA ILE A 20 3.65 -14.04 7.02
C ILE A 20 2.72 -12.83 6.84
N ALA A 21 1.60 -12.79 7.56
CA ALA A 21 0.65 -11.69 7.47
C ALA A 21 1.27 -10.36 7.92
N GLY A 22 1.96 -10.35 9.06
CA GLY A 22 2.50 -9.13 9.66
C GLY A 22 3.78 -8.61 9.00
N LEU A 23 4.65 -9.49 8.51
CA LEU A 23 5.97 -9.11 7.99
C LEU A 23 6.06 -9.09 6.47
N ILE A 24 5.12 -9.75 5.77
CA ILE A 24 5.14 -9.82 4.31
C ILE A 24 3.87 -9.20 3.74
N LEU A 25 2.69 -9.75 4.05
CA LEU A 25 1.45 -9.33 3.40
C LEU A 25 1.10 -7.88 3.73
N PHE A 26 1.15 -7.49 5.00
CA PHE A 26 0.81 -6.13 5.43
C PHE A 26 1.77 -5.06 4.84
N PRO A 27 3.10 -5.14 5.03
CA PRO A 27 3.99 -4.15 4.44
C PRO A 27 4.01 -4.23 2.90
N GLY A 28 3.89 -5.42 2.31
CA GLY A 28 3.81 -5.60 0.87
C GLY A 28 2.56 -4.95 0.26
N ALA A 29 1.41 -5.08 0.91
CA ALA A 29 0.16 -4.44 0.48
C ALA A 29 0.27 -2.90 0.57
N ILE A 30 0.86 -2.37 1.63
CA ILE A 30 1.10 -0.93 1.77
C ILE A 30 2.03 -0.43 0.66
N TYR A 31 3.15 -1.12 0.44
CA TYR A 31 4.10 -0.75 -0.60
C TYR A 31 3.44 -0.77 -1.98
N TRP A 32 2.71 -1.84 -2.31
CA TRP A 32 2.00 -1.96 -3.57
C TRP A 32 0.96 -0.86 -3.76
N LEU A 33 0.16 -0.55 -2.73
CA LEU A 33 -0.81 0.53 -2.81
C LEU A 33 -0.11 1.87 -3.00
N SER A 34 0.95 2.12 -2.23
CA SER A 34 1.76 3.34 -2.34
C SER A 34 2.36 3.48 -3.73
N SER A 35 2.96 2.44 -4.30
CA SER A 35 3.59 2.52 -5.62
C SER A 35 2.58 2.76 -6.75
N ASN A 36 1.35 2.26 -6.60
CA ASN A 36 0.28 2.48 -7.59
C ASN A 36 -0.34 3.88 -7.51
N GLN A 37 -0.35 4.50 -6.33
CA GLN A 37 -0.89 5.86 -6.14
C GLN A 37 0.19 6.93 -6.21
N ASP A 38 1.47 6.55 -6.07
CA ASP A 38 2.58 7.48 -6.11
C ASP A 38 2.60 8.21 -7.45
N THR A 39 2.81 9.52 -7.39
CA THR A 39 2.79 10.45 -8.52
C THR A 39 1.52 10.51 -9.37
N LYS A 40 0.48 9.73 -9.06
CA LYS A 40 -0.74 9.68 -9.87
C LYS A 40 -1.58 10.96 -9.76
N TRP A 41 -1.51 11.63 -8.61
CA TRP A 41 -2.39 12.74 -8.28
C TRP A 41 -1.63 14.08 -8.14
N SER A 42 -2.21 15.16 -8.62
CA SER A 42 -1.72 16.54 -8.44
C SER A 42 -2.89 17.47 -8.14
N TRP A 43 -2.85 18.07 -6.95
CA TRP A 43 -3.90 18.99 -6.45
C TRP A 43 -3.51 20.46 -6.57
N SER A 44 -2.26 20.75 -6.95
CA SER A 44 -1.77 22.11 -7.02
C SER A 44 -2.49 22.89 -8.12
N GLY A 45 -3.17 23.97 -7.73
CA GLY A 45 -3.83 24.90 -8.65
C GLY A 45 -5.06 24.36 -9.38
N LYS A 46 -5.63 23.22 -8.97
CA LYS A 46 -6.81 22.62 -9.62
C LYS A 46 -8.11 23.29 -9.20
N LEU A 47 -8.98 23.60 -10.17
CA LEU A 47 -10.31 24.18 -9.94
C LEU A 47 -11.38 23.11 -9.68
N LYS A 48 -12.55 23.54 -9.24
CA LYS A 48 -13.71 22.66 -9.03
C LYS A 48 -14.06 21.95 -10.34
N ASN A 49 -14.25 20.63 -10.27
CA ASN A 49 -14.54 19.72 -11.39
C ASN A 49 -13.36 19.44 -12.35
N GLU A 50 -12.15 19.92 -12.06
CA GLU A 50 -10.97 19.55 -12.85
C GLU A 50 -10.40 18.20 -12.41
N SER A 51 -9.83 17.45 -13.37
CA SER A 51 -9.16 16.19 -13.07
C SER A 51 -7.91 16.40 -12.24
N LEU A 52 -7.78 15.61 -11.18
CA LEU A 52 -6.64 15.55 -10.28
C LEU A 52 -5.54 14.60 -10.76
N ALA A 53 -5.77 13.89 -11.87
CA ALA A 53 -4.74 13.04 -12.46
C ALA A 53 -3.56 13.91 -12.89
N ARG A 54 -2.34 13.52 -12.51
CA ARG A 54 -1.12 14.23 -12.90
C ARG A 54 -0.94 14.19 -14.42
N ILE A 55 -1.22 13.04 -15.03
CA ILE A 55 -1.28 12.88 -16.48
C ILE A 55 -2.76 12.99 -16.84
N SER A 56 -3.12 14.03 -17.59
CA SER A 56 -4.48 14.18 -18.08
C SER A 56 -4.82 13.00 -19.01
N PRO A 57 -5.98 12.34 -18.82
CA PRO A 57 -6.46 11.37 -19.79
C PRO A 57 -6.65 12.08 -21.15
N PRO A 58 -6.49 11.36 -22.29
CA PRO A 58 -6.75 11.93 -23.59
C PRO A 58 -8.16 12.51 -23.62
N ALA A 59 -8.29 13.74 -24.16
CA ALA A 59 -9.59 14.41 -24.25
C ALA A 59 -10.55 13.50 -25.02
N GLU A 60 -11.69 13.15 -24.40
CA GLU A 60 -12.79 12.54 -25.12
C GLU A 60 -13.17 13.50 -26.26
N SER A 61 -12.99 13.05 -27.49
CA SER A 61 -13.51 13.72 -28.67
C SER A 61 -15.02 13.77 -28.54
N SER A 62 -15.54 14.95 -28.23
CA SER A 62 -16.96 15.24 -28.31
C SER A 62 -17.38 15.17 -29.78
N ASP A 63 -17.95 14.04 -30.19
CA ASP A 63 -18.85 13.93 -31.36
C ASP A 63 -20.22 14.55 -31.04
#